data_AF-A0A950CYR9-F1
#
_entry.id   AF-A0A950CYR9-F1
#
_cell.length_a   1.000
_cell.length_b   1.000
_cell.length_c   1.000
_cell.angle_alpha   90.00
_cell.angle_beta   90.00
_cell.angle_gamma   90.00
#
_symmetry.space_group_name_H-M   'P 1'
#
loop_
_entity.id
_entity.type
_entity.pdbx_description
1 polymer ?
#
loop_
_entity_poly.entity_id
_entity_poly.type
_entity_poly.pdbx_seq_one_letter_code
_entity_poly.pdbx_strand_id
1 'polypeptide(L)'
;MARAWNEFFFTPQSPLPVSLFRILFGLVVIANLILLHADWLNWYGPHGWVTLKTMSKVEPGVRLNFFKIMPASDQWIGAFFWFFLCFAVLLTVGLLSRVSSVVVFLCLASIHERNLYINHGGDTFLRVAAFFLMFAPAGAMLSLDRLILKRLGRAGEKVRPRSPWAQRMIQFELALLYSCAFWWKSMGETWVNGTAL
;
A
#
# COMPACT_ATOMS: atom_id res chain seq x y z
N MET A 1 8.23 8.80 -31.00
CA MET A 1 7.58 8.81 -29.67
C MET A 1 7.73 7.49 -28.92
N ALA A 2 7.37 6.33 -29.49
CA ALA A 2 7.44 5.03 -28.79
C ALA A 2 8.81 4.70 -28.15
N ARG A 3 9.91 5.08 -28.81
CA ARG A 3 11.28 4.89 -28.28
C ARG A 3 11.52 5.65 -26.96
N ALA A 4 11.14 6.92 -26.90
CA ALA A 4 11.32 7.74 -25.68
C ALA A 4 10.49 7.21 -24.51
N TRP A 5 9.26 6.75 -24.77
CA TRP A 5 8.42 6.08 -23.76
C TRP A 5 9.10 4.80 -23.25
N ASN A 6 9.60 3.96 -24.16
CA ASN A 6 10.28 2.73 -23.77
C ASN A 6 11.55 3.02 -22.95
N GLU A 7 12.34 4.01 -23.34
CA GLU A 7 13.53 4.41 -22.60
C GLU A 7 13.18 4.92 -21.20
N PHE A 8 12.14 5.76 -21.06
CA PHE A 8 11.72 6.29 -19.76
C PHE A 8 11.26 5.21 -18.77
N PHE A 9 10.45 4.25 -19.24
CA PHE A 9 9.86 3.21 -18.38
C PHE A 9 10.78 2.00 -18.14
N PHE A 10 11.57 1.62 -19.14
CA PHE A 10 12.22 0.31 -19.15
C PHE A 10 13.74 0.34 -19.09
N THR A 11 14.39 1.51 -19.27
CA THR A 11 15.85 1.61 -19.11
C THR A 11 16.24 1.13 -17.72
N PRO A 12 17.10 0.10 -17.58
CA PRO A 12 17.45 -0.44 -16.29
C PRO A 12 18.13 0.60 -15.39
N GLN A 13 17.64 0.73 -14.17
CA GLN A 13 18.19 1.63 -13.16
C GLN A 13 18.48 0.89 -11.86
N SER A 14 19.20 1.54 -10.94
CA SER A 14 19.44 1.00 -9.60
C SER A 14 18.09 0.75 -8.90
N PRO A 15 17.85 -0.44 -8.33
CA PRO A 15 16.63 -0.70 -7.55
C PRO A 15 16.66 -0.09 -6.15
N LEU A 16 17.74 0.63 -5.78
CA LEU A 16 17.87 1.26 -4.47
C LEU A 16 16.67 2.17 -4.11
N PRO A 17 16.18 3.07 -4.98
CA PRO A 17 15.09 3.98 -4.61
C PRO A 17 13.81 3.22 -4.26
N VAL A 18 13.44 2.21 -5.06
CA VAL A 18 12.23 1.42 -4.78
C VAL A 18 12.40 0.50 -3.57
N SER A 19 13.62 0.04 -3.27
CA SER A 19 13.91 -0.69 -2.03
C SER A 19 13.84 0.19 -0.78
N LEU A 20 14.26 1.45 -0.86
CA LEU A 20 14.06 2.44 0.22
C LEU A 20 12.59 2.78 0.38
N PHE A 21 11.89 3.01 -0.74
CA PHE A 21 10.46 3.25 -0.76
C PHE A 21 9.70 2.11 -0.07
N ARG A 22 10.03 0.85 -0.35
CA ARG A 22 9.44 -0.32 0.34
C ARG A 22 9.54 -0.23 1.86
N ILE A 23 10.70 0.18 2.39
CA ILE A 23 10.92 0.31 3.84
C ILE A 23 10.02 1.42 4.39
N LEU A 24 10.07 2.62 3.79
CA LEU A 24 9.25 3.76 4.23
C LEU A 24 7.75 3.45 4.13
N PHE A 25 7.33 2.86 3.02
CA PHE A 25 5.96 2.42 2.78
C PHE A 25 5.51 1.42 3.85
N GLY A 26 6.31 0.38 4.11
CA GLY A 26 6.02 -0.61 5.14
C GLY A 26 5.92 0.00 6.54
N LEU A 27 6.82 0.94 6.88
CA LEU A 27 6.75 1.68 8.15
C LEU A 27 5.47 2.52 8.27
N VAL A 28 5.04 3.18 7.19
CA VAL A 28 3.78 3.93 7.19
C VAL A 28 2.58 3.00 7.38
N VAL A 29 2.56 1.84 6.71
CA VAL A 29 1.49 0.83 6.91
C VAL A 29 1.48 0.32 8.35
N ILE A 30 2.65 0.04 8.93
CA ILE A 30 2.77 -0.39 10.34
C ILE A 30 2.26 0.72 11.27
N ALA A 31 2.69 1.97 11.06
CA ALA A 31 2.24 3.11 11.86
C ALA A 31 0.72 3.27 11.78
N ASN A 32 0.15 3.19 10.59
CA ASN A 32 -1.30 3.22 10.39
C ASN A 32 -2.01 2.12 11.19
N LEU A 33 -1.51 0.88 11.14
CA LEU A 33 -2.08 -0.23 11.90
C LEU A 33 -1.97 -0.03 13.41
N ILE A 34 -0.83 0.44 13.90
CA ILE A 34 -0.64 0.71 15.34
C ILE A 34 -1.60 1.80 15.81
N LEU A 35 -1.76 2.88 15.04
CA LEU A 35 -2.70 3.97 15.36
C LEU A 35 -4.15 3.47 15.38
N LEU A 36 -4.48 2.55 14.48
CA LEU A 36 -5.83 2.00 14.35
C LEU A 36 -6.14 0.87 15.34
N HIS A 37 -5.13 0.33 16.03
CA HIS A 37 -5.25 -0.85 16.88
C HIS A 37 -6.26 -0.67 18.02
N ALA A 38 -6.25 0.50 18.69
CA ALA A 38 -7.12 0.77 19.83
C ALA A 38 -8.62 0.66 19.49
N ASP A 39 -8.97 1.09 18.28
CA ASP A 39 -10.36 1.13 17.79
C ASP A 39 -10.62 0.10 16.68
N TRP A 40 -9.75 -0.89 16.50
CA TRP A 40 -9.81 -1.81 15.37
C TRP A 40 -11.18 -2.52 15.27
N LEU A 41 -11.71 -3.01 16.39
CA LEU A 41 -13.03 -3.65 16.42
C LEU A 41 -14.17 -2.64 16.30
N ASN A 42 -14.00 -1.40 16.76
CA ASN A 42 -15.00 -0.33 16.59
C ASN A 42 -15.15 0.04 15.11
N TRP A 43 -14.07 -0.03 14.33
CA TRP A 43 -14.08 0.28 12.90
C TRP A 43 -14.45 -0.91 12.01
N TYR A 44 -13.89 -2.09 12.27
CA TYR A 44 -13.97 -3.24 11.37
C TYR A 44 -14.78 -4.42 11.91
N GLY A 45 -15.07 -4.42 13.22
CA GLY A 45 -15.78 -5.48 13.92
C GLY A 45 -17.21 -5.74 13.41
N PRO A 46 -17.85 -6.84 13.84
CA PRO A 46 -19.23 -7.18 13.49
C PRO A 46 -20.23 -6.16 14.04
N HIS A 47 -19.91 -5.57 15.20
CA HIS A 47 -20.68 -4.55 15.91
C HIS A 47 -20.06 -3.14 15.79
N GLY A 48 -19.15 -2.94 14.83
CA GLY A 48 -18.54 -1.62 14.60
C GLY A 48 -19.54 -0.56 14.16
N TRP A 49 -19.16 0.71 14.25
CA TRP A 49 -20.03 1.86 13.94
C TRP A 49 -20.67 1.77 12.56
N VAL A 50 -19.92 1.28 11.58
CA VAL A 50 -20.43 0.91 10.25
C VAL A 50 -20.24 -0.59 10.04
N THR A 51 -21.36 -1.32 10.08
CA THR A 51 -21.33 -2.78 9.84
C THR A 51 -21.11 -3.09 8.36
N LEU A 52 -20.52 -4.26 8.05
CA LEU A 52 -20.33 -4.72 6.68
C LEU A 52 -21.67 -4.86 5.92
N LYS A 53 -22.75 -5.23 6.63
CA LYS A 53 -24.09 -5.33 6.06
C LYS A 53 -24.62 -3.96 5.63
N THR A 54 -24.42 -2.92 6.45
CA THR A 54 -24.77 -1.55 6.11
C THR A 54 -23.97 -1.08 4.90
N MET A 55 -22.64 -1.25 4.92
CA MET A 55 -21.76 -0.85 3.83
C MET A 55 -22.17 -1.49 2.49
N SER A 56 -22.51 -2.78 2.50
CA SER A 56 -22.93 -3.52 1.30
C SER A 56 -24.30 -3.08 0.75
N LYS A 57 -25.14 -2.44 1.56
CA LYS A 57 -26.42 -1.86 1.11
C LYS A 57 -26.24 -0.47 0.54
N VAL A 58 -25.41 0.36 1.17
CA VAL A 58 -25.17 1.74 0.73
C VAL A 58 -24.35 1.78 -0.55
N GLU A 59 -23.32 0.94 -0.64
CA GLU A 59 -22.37 0.90 -1.75
C GLU A 59 -22.37 -0.49 -2.38
N PRO A 60 -23.42 -0.84 -3.15
CA PRO A 60 -23.53 -2.13 -3.80
C PRO A 60 -22.44 -2.28 -4.86
N GLY A 61 -21.80 -3.46 -4.90
CA GLY A 61 -20.79 -3.77 -5.92
C GLY A 61 -19.87 -4.92 -5.56
N VAL A 62 -19.22 -5.47 -6.60
CA VAL A 62 -18.15 -6.46 -6.46
C VAL A 62 -16.86 -5.71 -6.17
N ARG A 63 -16.30 -5.94 -4.98
CA ARG A 63 -15.08 -5.27 -4.51
C ARG A 63 -14.19 -6.29 -3.80
N LEU A 64 -12.87 -6.09 -3.87
CA LEU A 64 -11.89 -6.91 -3.17
C LEU A 64 -11.98 -6.67 -1.67
N ASN A 65 -12.73 -7.52 -0.97
CA ASN A 65 -13.00 -7.38 0.45
C ASN A 65 -13.10 -8.76 1.13
N PHE A 66 -12.03 -9.17 1.80
CA PHE A 66 -11.99 -10.45 2.51
C PHE A 66 -12.99 -10.55 3.68
N PHE A 67 -13.45 -9.43 4.25
CA PHE A 67 -14.44 -9.45 5.32
C PHE A 67 -15.80 -10.01 4.86
N LYS A 68 -16.07 -10.06 3.55
CA LYS A 68 -17.28 -10.72 3.01
C LYS A 68 -17.22 -12.25 3.07
N ILE A 69 -16.02 -12.82 3.13
CA ILE A 69 -15.79 -14.27 3.10
C ILE A 69 -15.44 -14.79 4.50
N MET A 70 -14.81 -13.96 5.33
CA MET A 70 -14.44 -14.31 6.69
C MET A 70 -15.66 -14.35 7.63
N PRO A 71 -15.65 -15.21 8.66
CA PRO A 71 -16.69 -15.19 9.69
C PRO A 71 -16.75 -13.83 10.40
N ALA A 72 -17.96 -13.31 10.60
CA ALA A 72 -18.20 -12.05 11.30
C ALA A 72 -18.05 -12.24 12.82
N SER A 73 -16.81 -12.43 13.27
CA SER A 73 -16.44 -12.62 14.68
C SER A 73 -15.21 -11.78 15.02
N ASP A 74 -15.20 -11.22 16.22
CA ASP A 74 -14.11 -10.39 16.75
C ASP A 74 -12.76 -11.12 16.70
N GLN A 75 -12.77 -12.44 16.94
CA GLN A 75 -11.56 -13.27 16.89
C GLN A 75 -10.94 -13.30 15.49
N TRP A 76 -11.78 -13.48 14.45
CA TRP A 76 -11.31 -13.51 13.06
C TRP A 76 -10.84 -12.14 12.58
N ILE A 77 -11.51 -11.07 13.00
CA ILE A 77 -11.16 -9.70 12.63
C ILE A 77 -9.89 -9.25 13.37
N GLY A 78 -9.71 -9.66 14.63
CA GLY A 78 -8.46 -9.48 15.37
C GLY A 78 -7.31 -10.31 14.81
N ALA A 79 -7.56 -11.55 14.39
CA ALA A 79 -6.55 -12.38 13.72
C ALA A 79 -6.09 -11.75 12.39
N PHE A 80 -7.02 -11.16 11.64
CA PHE A 80 -6.70 -10.42 10.42
C PHE A 80 -5.76 -9.24 10.69
N PHE A 81 -5.96 -8.49 11.78
CA PHE A 81 -5.06 -7.41 12.17
C PHE A 81 -3.62 -7.90 12.35
N TRP A 82 -3.42 -8.93 13.19
CA TRP A 82 -2.09 -9.46 13.47
C TRP A 82 -1.45 -10.09 12.24
N PHE A 83 -2.25 -10.76 11.41
CA PHE A 83 -1.81 -11.26 10.11
C PHE A 83 -1.31 -10.12 9.22
N PHE A 84 -2.10 -9.05 9.09
CA PHE A 84 -1.72 -7.90 8.28
C PHE A 84 -0.47 -7.20 8.82
N LEU A 85 -0.40 -6.96 10.14
CA LEU A 85 0.77 -6.37 10.78
C LEU A 85 2.04 -7.21 10.57
N CYS A 86 1.94 -8.54 10.71
CA CYS A 86 3.03 -9.46 10.44
C CYS A 86 3.54 -9.30 9.00
N PHE A 87 2.65 -9.32 8.01
CA PHE A 87 3.04 -9.15 6.61
C PHE A 87 3.55 -7.74 6.28
N ALA A 88 3.10 -6.70 6.97
CA ALA A 88 3.66 -5.35 6.86
C ALA A 88 5.10 -5.31 7.41
N VAL A 89 5.40 -6.00 8.52
CA VAL A 89 6.76 -6.15 9.04
C VAL A 89 7.63 -6.95 8.08
N LEU A 90 7.15 -8.08 7.55
CA LEU A 90 7.86 -8.88 6.54
C LEU A 90 8.17 -8.06 5.29
N LEU A 91 7.19 -7.27 4.83
CA LEU A 91 7.38 -6.34 3.71
C LEU A 91 8.43 -5.28 4.05
N THR A 92 8.47 -4.75 5.27
CA THR A 92 9.41 -3.70 5.72
C THR A 92 10.85 -4.21 5.84
N VAL A 93 11.06 -5.44 6.31
CA VAL A 93 12.41 -6.04 6.35
C VAL A 93 12.82 -6.67 5.02
N GLY A 94 11.87 -6.86 4.10
CA GLY A 94 12.12 -7.43 2.78
C GLY A 94 12.34 -8.93 2.84
N LEU A 95 11.50 -9.63 3.63
CA LEU A 95 11.42 -11.08 3.66
C LEU A 95 10.20 -11.53 2.84
N LEU A 96 10.40 -12.54 1.98
CA LEU A 96 9.41 -13.01 1.02
C LEU A 96 8.80 -11.83 0.22
N SER A 97 9.64 -10.89 -0.23
CA SER A 97 9.26 -9.53 -0.65
C SER A 97 8.11 -9.47 -1.68
N ARG A 98 8.01 -10.46 -2.57
CA ARG A 98 6.89 -10.57 -3.52
C ARG A 98 5.60 -11.03 -2.86
N VAL A 99 5.67 -12.03 -1.99
CA VAL A 99 4.50 -12.54 -1.26
C VAL A 99 4.01 -11.48 -0.28
N SER A 100 4.92 -10.86 0.48
CA SER A 100 4.55 -9.86 1.47
C SER A 100 3.96 -8.59 0.85
N SER A 101 4.45 -8.13 -0.30
CA SER A 101 3.83 -7.01 -1.02
C SER A 101 2.43 -7.33 -1.53
N VAL A 102 2.22 -8.53 -2.09
CA VAL A 102 0.88 -8.97 -2.54
C VAL A 102 -0.09 -9.07 -1.37
N VAL A 103 0.32 -9.70 -0.27
CA VAL A 103 -0.53 -9.84 0.91
C VAL A 103 -0.89 -8.49 1.51
N VAL A 104 0.09 -7.58 1.66
CA VAL A 104 -0.15 -6.21 2.14
C VAL A 104 -1.12 -5.45 1.24
N PHE A 105 -0.98 -5.55 -0.09
CA PHE A 105 -1.93 -4.95 -1.04
C PHE A 105 -3.36 -5.49 -0.82
N LEU A 106 -3.52 -6.82 -0.73
CA LEU A 106 -4.84 -7.43 -0.55
C LEU A 106 -5.47 -7.06 0.80
N CYS A 107 -4.65 -6.95 1.85
CA CYS A 107 -5.12 -6.49 3.15
C CYS A 107 -5.56 -5.02 3.12
N LEU A 108 -4.75 -4.12 2.55
CA LEU A 108 -5.11 -2.70 2.34
C LEU A 108 -6.40 -2.56 1.54
N ALA A 109 -6.51 -3.27 0.41
CA ALA A 109 -7.71 -3.29 -0.41
C ALA A 109 -8.93 -3.73 0.41
N SER A 110 -8.79 -4.78 1.23
CA SER A 110 -9.88 -5.30 2.04
C SER A 110 -10.33 -4.34 3.13
N ILE A 111 -9.41 -3.69 3.85
CA ILE A 111 -9.79 -2.76 4.94
C ILE A 111 -10.42 -1.49 4.37
N HIS A 112 -9.89 -0.95 3.28
CA HIS A 112 -10.47 0.25 2.66
C HIS A 112 -11.86 -0.03 2.09
N GLU A 113 -12.11 -1.23 1.54
CA GLU A 113 -13.45 -1.60 1.06
C GLU A 113 -14.40 -2.08 2.15
N ARG A 114 -13.91 -2.34 3.37
CA ARG A 114 -14.74 -2.72 4.51
C ARG A 114 -15.44 -1.51 5.11
N ASN A 115 -14.84 -0.33 5.08
CA ASN A 115 -15.45 0.91 5.53
C ASN A 115 -14.93 2.08 4.69
N LEU A 116 -15.75 2.57 3.75
CA LEU A 116 -15.34 3.65 2.86
C LEU A 116 -15.29 5.02 3.55
N TYR A 117 -16.02 5.19 4.65
CA TYR A 117 -16.18 6.49 5.30
C TYR A 117 -14.97 6.95 6.10
N ILE A 118 -14.07 6.03 6.45
CA ILE A 118 -12.82 6.35 7.14
C ILE A 118 -11.68 6.62 6.17
N ASN A 119 -11.87 6.33 4.88
CA ASN A 119 -10.80 6.45 3.90
C ASN A 119 -10.59 7.91 3.50
N HIS A 120 -9.32 8.28 3.35
CA HIS A 120 -8.90 9.57 2.82
C HIS A 120 -7.93 9.39 1.64
N GLY A 121 -7.44 10.51 1.09
CA GLY A 121 -6.54 10.48 -0.08
C GLY A 121 -5.25 9.70 0.18
N GLY A 122 -4.74 9.71 1.42
CA GLY A 122 -3.57 8.93 1.84
C GLY A 122 -3.80 7.42 1.74
N ASP A 123 -4.96 6.93 2.14
CA ASP A 123 -5.32 5.50 2.04
C ASP A 123 -5.41 5.05 0.58
N THR A 124 -5.96 5.93 -0.28
CA THR A 124 -6.00 5.66 -1.72
C THR A 124 -4.60 5.53 -2.29
N PHE A 125 -3.70 6.46 -1.91
CA PHE A 125 -2.29 6.39 -2.31
C PHE A 125 -1.62 5.12 -1.82
N LEU A 126 -1.79 4.76 -0.55
CA LEU A 126 -1.18 3.54 0.00
C LEU A 126 -1.63 2.29 -0.75
N ARG A 127 -2.91 2.21 -1.12
CA ARG A 127 -3.45 1.05 -1.84
C ARG A 127 -2.93 0.93 -3.27
N VAL A 128 -2.85 2.02 -4.02
CA VAL A 128 -2.38 1.99 -5.42
C VAL A 128 -0.84 1.87 -5.46
N ALA A 129 -0.12 2.51 -4.55
CA ALA A 129 1.31 2.31 -4.39
C ALA A 129 1.64 0.84 -4.02
N ALA A 130 0.86 0.22 -3.12
CA ALA A 130 1.00 -1.21 -2.80
C ALA A 130 0.80 -2.09 -4.04
N PHE A 131 -0.18 -1.75 -4.89
CA PHE A 131 -0.45 -2.49 -6.13
C PHE A 131 0.78 -2.50 -7.04
N PHE A 132 1.39 -1.34 -7.30
CA PHE A 132 2.60 -1.27 -8.12
C PHE A 132 3.81 -1.91 -7.43
N LEU A 133 3.89 -1.84 -6.10
CA LEU A 133 4.99 -2.43 -5.33
C LEU A 133 5.06 -3.97 -5.49
N MET A 134 3.92 -4.64 -5.75
CA MET A 134 3.89 -6.09 -6.07
C MET A 134 4.75 -6.46 -7.27
N PHE A 135 4.81 -5.57 -8.26
CA PHE A 135 5.55 -5.78 -9.51
C PHE A 135 6.96 -5.18 -9.48
N ALA A 136 7.23 -4.30 -8.51
CA ALA A 136 8.53 -3.67 -8.37
C ALA A 136 9.60 -4.67 -7.93
N PRO A 137 10.86 -4.49 -8.35
CA PRO A 137 12.01 -5.25 -7.84
C PRO A 137 12.42 -4.79 -6.42
N ALA A 138 11.46 -4.56 -5.53
CA ALA A 138 11.65 -3.95 -4.21
C ALA A 138 12.51 -4.79 -3.24
N GLY A 139 12.55 -6.11 -3.46
CA GLY A 139 13.41 -7.06 -2.75
C GLY A 139 14.83 -7.18 -3.31
N ALA A 140 15.20 -6.44 -4.37
CA ALA A 140 16.52 -6.55 -4.98
C ALA A 140 17.65 -5.88 -4.17
N MET A 141 17.32 -4.94 -3.28
CA MET A 141 18.25 -4.27 -2.37
C MET A 141 17.63 -4.09 -0.98
N LEU A 142 18.49 -3.89 0.03
CA LEU A 142 18.10 -3.61 1.42
C LEU A 142 17.07 -4.58 2.01
N SER A 143 17.11 -5.85 1.58
CA SER A 143 16.14 -6.89 1.92
C SER A 143 16.82 -8.08 2.59
N LEU A 144 16.12 -8.72 3.52
CA LEU A 144 16.55 -9.99 4.10
C LEU A 144 16.63 -11.10 3.04
N ASP A 145 15.73 -11.11 2.07
CA ASP A 145 15.78 -12.06 0.94
C ASP A 145 17.15 -12.03 0.25
N ARG A 146 17.67 -10.83 -0.05
CA ARG A 146 18.99 -10.68 -0.68
C ARG A 146 20.11 -11.09 0.26
N LEU A 147 20.01 -10.75 1.55
CA LEU A 147 21.02 -11.15 2.53
C LEU A 147 21.13 -12.68 2.64
N ILE A 148 19.99 -13.36 2.67
CA ILE A 148 19.90 -14.83 2.69
C ILE A 148 20.49 -15.40 1.40
N LEU A 149 20.09 -14.90 0.22
CA LEU A 149 20.64 -15.35 -1.07
C LEU A 149 22.15 -15.12 -1.19
N LYS A 150 22.68 -14.02 -0.63
CA LYS A 150 24.11 -13.74 -0.58
C LYS A 150 24.84 -14.75 0.32
N ARG A 151 24.29 -15.05 1.50
CA ARG A 151 24.86 -16.07 2.41
C ARG A 151 24.84 -17.48 1.81
N LEU A 152 23.84 -17.80 1.00
CA LEU A 152 23.75 -19.07 0.27
C LEU A 152 24.63 -19.12 -1.00
N GLY A 153 25.42 -18.08 -1.30
CA GLY A 153 26.23 -18.00 -2.51
C GLY A 153 25.42 -17.88 -3.81
N ARG A 154 24.11 -17.61 -3.73
CA ARG A 154 23.17 -17.54 -4.86
C ARG A 154 22.98 -16.12 -5.41
N ALA A 155 23.55 -15.10 -4.75
CA ALA A 155 23.53 -13.72 -5.20
C ALA A 155 24.95 -13.20 -5.47
N GLY A 156 25.13 -12.55 -6.63
CA GLY A 156 26.39 -11.90 -6.98
C GLY A 156 26.68 -10.66 -6.12
N GLU A 157 27.94 -10.24 -6.11
CA GLU A 157 28.39 -9.08 -5.32
C GLU A 157 27.70 -7.78 -5.72
N LYS A 158 27.58 -7.55 -7.03
CA LYS A 158 26.95 -6.35 -7.59
C LYS A 158 25.46 -6.56 -7.85
N VAL A 159 24.66 -5.56 -7.49
CA VAL A 159 23.23 -5.53 -7.82
C VAL A 159 23.08 -5.22 -9.29
N ARG A 160 22.37 -6.08 -10.02
CA ARG A 160 22.03 -5.80 -11.43
C ARG A 160 20.91 -4.75 -11.48
N PRO A 161 21.05 -3.69 -12.31
CA PRO A 161 19.97 -2.76 -12.60
C PRO A 161 18.71 -3.48 -13.06
N ARG A 162 17.54 -2.90 -12.76
CA ARG A 162 16.22 -3.46 -13.08
C ARG A 162 15.35 -2.39 -13.74
N SER A 163 14.37 -2.81 -14.54
CA SER A 163 13.40 -1.88 -15.10
C SER A 163 12.63 -1.17 -13.98
N PRO A 164 12.56 0.17 -13.98
CA PRO A 164 11.91 0.96 -12.93
C PRO A 164 10.42 1.22 -13.21
N TRP A 165 9.77 0.51 -14.14
CA TRP A 165 8.42 0.88 -14.61
C TRP A 165 7.40 1.02 -13.48
N ALA A 166 7.40 0.09 -12.51
CA ALA A 166 6.50 0.14 -11.35
C ALA A 166 6.83 1.33 -10.42
N GLN A 167 8.12 1.65 -10.25
CA GLN A 167 8.55 2.86 -9.53
C GLN A 167 8.06 4.12 -10.25
N ARG A 168 8.10 4.16 -11.59
CA ARG A 168 7.57 5.28 -12.36
C ARG A 168 6.07 5.44 -12.18
N MET A 169 5.31 4.34 -12.11
CA MET A 169 3.87 4.39 -11.84
C MET A 169 3.57 5.01 -10.48
N ILE A 170 4.30 4.63 -9.43
CA ILE A 170 4.18 5.24 -8.09
C ILE A 170 4.52 6.74 -8.15
N GLN A 171 5.55 7.14 -8.90
CA GLN A 171 5.90 8.55 -9.09
C GLN A 171 4.80 9.34 -9.81
N PHE A 172 4.21 8.77 -10.86
CA PHE A 172 3.11 9.39 -11.60
C PHE A 172 1.86 9.54 -10.74
N GLU A 173 1.50 8.51 -9.99
CA GLU A 173 0.38 8.55 -9.07
C GLU A 173 0.58 9.64 -8.01
N LEU A 174 1.77 9.73 -7.42
CA LEU A 174 2.10 10.77 -6.44
C LEU A 174 1.99 12.17 -7.07
N ALA A 175 2.56 12.36 -8.26
CA ALA A 175 2.47 13.62 -8.98
C ALA A 175 1.02 13.99 -9.28
N LEU A 176 0.22 13.05 -9.79
CA LEU A 176 -1.18 13.26 -10.11
C LEU A 176 -1.99 13.60 -8.85
N LEU A 177 -1.79 12.88 -7.75
CA LEU A 177 -2.47 13.12 -6.48
C LEU A 177 -2.23 14.55 -5.99
N TYR A 178 -0.96 14.99 -5.95
CA TYR A 178 -0.62 16.34 -5.51
C TYR A 178 -1.06 17.43 -6.50
N SER A 179 -0.98 17.17 -7.81
CA SER A 179 -1.48 18.11 -8.82
C SER A 179 -3.00 18.29 -8.71
N CYS A 180 -3.76 17.20 -8.57
CA CYS A 180 -5.20 17.26 -8.36
C CYS A 180 -5.56 17.95 -7.04
N ALA A 181 -4.85 17.62 -5.95
CA ALA A 181 -5.07 18.26 -4.65
C ALA A 181 -4.79 19.77 -4.71
N PHE A 182 -3.71 20.18 -5.38
CA PHE A 182 -3.40 21.59 -5.60
C PHE A 182 -4.51 22.28 -6.41
N TRP A 183 -4.92 21.69 -7.53
CA TRP A 183 -5.98 22.24 -8.38
C TRP A 183 -7.27 22.45 -7.60
N TRP A 184 -7.70 21.43 -6.85
CA TRP A 184 -8.91 21.51 -6.03
C TRP A 184 -8.83 22.60 -4.96
N LYS A 185 -7.66 22.73 -4.30
CA LYS A 185 -7.44 23.76 -3.28
C LYS A 185 -7.36 25.17 -3.87
N SER A 186 -6.81 25.33 -5.07
CA SER A 186 -6.73 26.63 -5.75
C SER A 186 -8.11 27.18 -6.16
N MET A 187 -9.12 26.33 -6.27
CA MET A 187 -10.51 26.71 -6.59
C MET A 187 -11.38 26.93 -5.34
N GLY A 188 -10.91 26.54 -4.15
CA GLY A 188 -11.68 26.64 -2.91
C GLY A 188 -11.59 28.04 -2.30
N GLU A 189 -12.71 28.76 -2.24
CA GLU A 189 -12.75 30.13 -1.67
C GLU A 189 -12.15 30.21 -0.26
N THR A 190 -12.38 29.21 0.58
CA THR A 190 -11.84 29.16 1.95
C THR A 190 -10.32 29.05 1.99
N TRP A 191 -9.72 28.29 1.07
CA TRP A 191 -8.26 28.15 0.95
C TRP A 191 -7.63 29.41 0.37
N VAL A 192 -8.26 30.03 -0.63
CA VAL A 192 -7.77 31.26 -1.26
C VAL A 192 -7.84 32.44 -0.28
N ASN A 193 -8.91 32.53 0.51
CA ASN A 193 -9.10 33.60 1.48
C ASN A 193 -8.41 33.34 2.83
N GLY A 194 -7.66 32.24 2.99
CA GLY A 194 -6.96 31.90 4.23
C GLY A 194 -7.87 31.61 5.43
N THR A 195 -9.14 31.28 5.17
CA THR A 195 -10.17 30.99 6.19
C THR A 195 -10.45 29.49 6.34
N ALA A 196 -9.72 28.65 5.60
CA ALA A 196 -9.76 27.20 5.77
C ALA A 196 -9.19 26.81 7.14
N LEU A 197 -10.03 26.16 7.96
CA LEU A 197 -9.67 25.53 9.24
C LEU A 197 -9.23 24.07 9.02
#